data_AF-A0AAV4J0H6-F1
#
_entry.id   AF-A0AAV4J0H6-F1
#
_cell.length_a   1.000
_cell.length_b   1.000
_cell.length_c   1.000
_cell.angle_alpha   90.00
_cell.angle_beta   90.00
_cell.angle_gamma   90.00
#
_symmetry.space_group_name_H-M   'P 1'
#
loop_
_entity.id
_entity.type
_entity.pdbx_description
1 polymer ?
#
loop_
_entity_poly.entity_id
_entity_poly.type
_entity_poly.pdbx_seq_one_letter_code
_entity_poly.pdbx_strand_id
1 'polypeptide(L)'
;MLIKELLDDERKEIEVMKGNFAGPPILKDEVRTAIWKMKNGKATGPDNIAAEQIKALDEFGINKITELLDEIYETGEIPKDMLKSIFYCSPRKGWSDRM
;
A
#
# COMPACT_ATOMS: atom_id res chain seq x y z
N MET A 1 0.95 12.82 -25.39
CA MET A 1 0.09 12.62 -24.21
C MET A 1 0.89 13.01 -22.99
N LEU A 2 0.48 14.08 -22.30
CA LEU A 2 1.20 14.60 -21.13
C LEU A 2 0.89 13.73 -19.92
N ILE A 3 1.88 13.48 -19.05
CA ILE A 3 1.70 12.67 -17.82
C ILE A 3 0.55 13.19 -16.95
N LYS A 4 0.29 14.51 -16.98
CA LYS A 4 -0.83 15.14 -16.28
C LYS A 4 -2.19 14.58 -16.70
N GLU A 5 -2.43 14.43 -18.00
CA GLU A 5 -3.70 13.91 -18.54
C GLU A 5 -3.94 12.43 -18.17
N LEU A 6 -2.88 11.69 -17.83
CA LEU A 6 -2.98 10.29 -17.39
C LEU A 6 -3.34 10.16 -15.91
N LEU A 7 -3.17 11.23 -15.13
CA LEU A 7 -3.28 11.25 -13.66
C LEU A 7 -4.45 12.09 -13.14
N ASP A 8 -5.21 12.74 -14.03
CA ASP A 8 -6.41 13.47 -13.63
C ASP A 8 -7.48 12.47 -13.14
N ASP A 9 -7.73 12.48 -11.83
CA ASP A 9 -8.71 11.61 -11.19
C ASP A 9 -10.09 12.26 -11.24
N GLU A 10 -10.88 11.92 -12.27
CA GLU A 10 -12.25 12.43 -12.47
C GLU A 10 -13.31 11.71 -11.61
N ARG A 11 -12.90 10.79 -10.71
CA ARG A 11 -13.86 10.08 -9.86
C ARG A 11 -14.53 11.06 -8.89
N LYS A 12 -15.86 10.97 -8.76
CA LYS A 12 -16.60 11.69 -7.71
C LYS A 12 -16.08 11.27 -6.35
N GLU A 13 -15.78 12.26 -5.50
CA GLU A 13 -15.52 12.01 -4.10
C GLU A 13 -16.70 11.24 -3.50
N ILE A 14 -16.40 10.09 -2.89
CA ILE A 14 -17.41 9.29 -2.22
C ILE A 14 -17.68 9.96 -0.87
N GLU A 15 -18.93 10.34 -0.63
CA GLU A 15 -19.35 10.76 0.72
C GLU A 15 -19.12 9.59 1.67
N VAL A 16 -18.15 9.74 2.57
CA VAL A 16 -17.87 8.77 3.62
C VAL A 16 -19.14 8.66 4.47
N MET A 17 -19.80 7.50 4.43
CA MET A 17 -20.95 7.23 5.29
C MET A 17 -20.54 7.49 6.74
N LYS A 18 -21.26 8.37 7.44
CA LYS A 18 -21.06 8.60 8.87
C LYS A 18 -21.92 7.60 9.64
N GLY A 19 -21.28 6.56 10.16
CA GLY A 19 -21.88 5.55 11.02
C GLY A 19 -20.83 4.98 11.97
N ASN A 20 -21.26 4.37 13.09
CA ASN A 20 -20.35 3.63 13.97
C ASN A 20 -19.97 2.30 13.30
N PHE A 21 -18.95 2.34 12.45
CA PHE A 21 -18.36 1.17 11.80
C PHE A 21 -17.30 0.49 12.67
N ALA A 22 -17.57 0.35 13.98
CA ALA A 22 -16.65 -0.34 14.87
C ALA A 22 -16.67 -1.84 14.53
N GLY A 23 -15.76 -2.25 13.63
CA GLY A 23 -15.42 -3.63 13.39
C GLY A 23 -14.48 -4.16 14.48
N PRO A 24 -14.21 -5.47 14.51
CA PRO A 24 -13.20 -6.02 15.41
C PRO A 24 -11.81 -5.42 15.09
N PRO A 25 -10.91 -5.36 16.10
CA PRO A 25 -9.54 -4.92 15.87
C PRO A 25 -8.80 -5.84 14.90
N ILE A 26 -7.76 -5.34 14.26
CA ILE A 26 -6.99 -6.11 13.28
C ILE A 26 -6.23 -7.21 14.01
N LEU A 27 -6.36 -8.44 13.54
CA LEU A 27 -5.70 -9.57 14.18
C LEU A 27 -4.23 -9.63 13.73
N LYS A 28 -3.32 -9.85 14.68
CA LYS A 28 -1.89 -10.06 14.37
C LYS A 28 -1.66 -11.20 13.39
N ASP A 29 -2.51 -12.24 13.41
CA ASP A 29 -2.43 -13.34 12.47
C ASP A 29 -2.79 -12.94 11.02
N GLU A 30 -3.68 -11.97 10.84
CA GLU A 30 -4.00 -11.41 9.53
C GLU A 30 -2.79 -10.65 8.97
N VAL A 31 -2.17 -9.80 9.81
CA VAL A 31 -0.97 -9.03 9.47
C VAL A 31 0.20 -9.97 9.15
N ARG A 32 0.45 -10.97 10.01
CA ARG A 32 1.47 -12.01 9.79
C ARG A 32 1.26 -12.70 8.45
N THR A 33 0.03 -13.16 8.18
CA THR A 33 -0.31 -13.84 6.93
C THR A 33 -0.12 -12.92 5.72
N ALA A 34 -0.47 -11.64 5.83
CA ALA A 34 -0.29 -10.66 4.77
C ALA A 34 1.20 -10.43 4.45
N ILE A 35 2.03 -10.22 5.47
CA ILE A 35 3.49 -10.03 5.33
C ILE A 35 4.12 -11.25 4.65
N TRP A 36 3.75 -12.46 5.07
CA TRP A 36 4.26 -13.69 4.47
C TRP A 36 3.86 -13.88 3.00
N LYS A 37 2.65 -13.44 2.63
CA LYS A 37 2.16 -13.47 1.25
C LYS A 37 2.84 -12.45 0.32
N MET A 38 3.52 -11.43 0.85
CA MET A 38 4.24 -10.45 0.03
C MET A 38 5.28 -11.16 -0.85
N LYS A 39 5.41 -10.75 -2.11
CA LYS A 39 6.40 -11.33 -3.02
C LYS A 39 7.76 -10.64 -2.84
N ASN A 40 8.82 -11.43 -2.88
CA ASN A 40 10.20 -10.93 -2.90
C ASN A 40 10.55 -10.36 -4.29
N GLY A 41 11.56 -9.49 -4.35
CA GLY A 41 12.10 -8.89 -5.57
C GLY A 41 11.14 -7.90 -6.23
N LYS A 42 10.26 -7.26 -5.45
CA LYS A 42 9.37 -6.20 -5.95
C LYS A 42 10.02 -4.83 -5.80
N ALA A 43 9.62 -3.92 -6.69
CA ALA A 43 10.06 -2.54 -6.62
C ALA A 43 9.59 -1.92 -5.30
N THR A 44 10.48 -1.17 -4.65
CA THR A 44 10.19 -0.43 -3.43
C THR A 44 9.43 0.86 -3.74
N GLY A 45 8.74 1.39 -2.72
CA GLY A 45 8.15 2.71 -2.79
C GLY A 45 9.20 3.82 -2.61
N PRO A 46 8.74 5.09 -2.48
CA PRO A 46 9.63 6.22 -2.16
C PRO A 46 10.41 6.07 -0.86
N ASP A 47 9.94 5.20 0.06
CA ASP A 47 10.57 4.89 1.34
C ASP A 47 11.76 3.92 1.22
N ASN A 48 11.94 3.30 0.05
CA ASN A 48 12.95 2.29 -0.22
C ASN A 48 12.90 1.07 0.72
N ILE A 49 11.73 0.74 1.27
CA ILE A 49 11.54 -0.43 2.14
C ILE A 49 11.09 -1.62 1.30
N ALA A 50 11.91 -2.68 1.28
CA ALA A 50 11.62 -3.92 0.57
C ALA A 50 10.78 -4.89 1.40
N ALA A 51 10.02 -5.75 0.72
CA ALA A 51 9.20 -6.79 1.37
C ALA A 51 10.05 -7.74 2.23
N GLU A 52 11.29 -7.99 1.83
CA GLU A 52 12.27 -8.81 2.53
C GLU A 52 12.68 -8.17 3.85
N GLN A 53 12.83 -6.84 3.89
CA GLN A 53 13.15 -6.11 5.13
C GLN A 53 11.98 -6.19 6.11
N ILE A 54 10.75 -6.05 5.62
CA ILE A 54 9.54 -6.21 6.46
C ILE A 54 9.46 -7.63 7.03
N LYS A 55 9.71 -8.66 6.20
CA LYS A 55 9.73 -10.06 6.65
C LYS A 55 10.86 -10.34 7.66
N ALA A 56 12.02 -9.72 7.48
CA ALA A 56 13.17 -9.93 8.36
C ALA A 56 12.97 -9.38 9.79
N LEU A 57 12.04 -8.45 9.97
CA LEU A 57 11.69 -7.92 11.30
C LEU A 57 10.84 -8.88 12.13
N ASP A 58 10.28 -9.94 11.52
CA ASP A 58 9.49 -10.99 12.16
C ASP A 58 8.47 -10.43 13.18
N GLU A 59 8.45 -10.92 14.41
CA GLU A 59 7.46 -10.53 15.43
C GLU A 59 7.52 -9.03 15.77
N PHE A 60 8.70 -8.40 15.73
CA PHE A 60 8.82 -6.96 15.96
C PHE A 60 8.10 -6.17 14.85
N GLY A 61 8.32 -6.57 13.59
CA GLY A 61 7.66 -5.94 12.44
C GLY A 61 6.15 -6.14 12.47
N ILE A 62 5.70 -7.36 12.78
CA ILE A 62 4.27 -7.70 12.89
C ILE A 62 3.61 -6.81 13.95
N ASN A 63 4.21 -6.68 15.13
CA ASN A 63 3.65 -5.85 16.21
C ASN A 63 3.55 -4.38 15.80
N LYS A 64 4.63 -3.81 15.24
CA LYS A 64 4.63 -2.39 14.84
C LYS A 64 3.67 -2.08 13.70
N ILE A 65 3.55 -2.98 12.73
CA ILE A 65 2.61 -2.81 11.62
C ILE A 65 1.17 -2.95 12.11
N THR A 66 0.90 -3.88 13.03
CA THR A 66 -0.45 -4.04 13.60
C THR A 66 -0.86 -2.78 14.36
N GLU A 67 0.01 -2.26 15.24
CA GLU A 67 -0.24 -1.01 15.97
C GLU A 67 -0.55 0.17 15.03
N LEU A 68 0.23 0.33 13.95
CA LEU A 68 0.01 1.37 12.96
C LEU A 68 -1.33 1.19 12.23
N LEU A 69 -1.69 -0.03 11.85
CA LEU A 69 -2.93 -0.31 11.15
C LEU A 69 -4.16 -0.12 12.05
N ASP A 70 -4.06 -0.51 13.32
CA ASP A 70 -5.12 -0.27 14.32
C ASP A 70 -5.34 1.24 14.52
N GLU A 71 -4.26 2.04 14.59
CA GLU A 71 -4.37 3.50 14.68
C GLU A 71 -5.09 4.10 13.46
N ILE A 72 -4.75 3.65 12.24
CA ILE A 72 -5.43 4.08 11.02
C ILE A 72 -6.90 3.63 11.00
N TYR A 73 -7.18 2.43 11.50
CA TYR A 73 -8.54 1.88 11.53
C TYR A 73 -9.45 2.63 12.49
N GLU A 74 -8.96 2.98 13.68
CA GLU A 74 -9.71 3.72 14.71
C GLU A 74 -9.88 5.20 14.36
N THR A 75 -8.84 5.85 13.83
CA THR A 75 -8.88 7.28 13.52
C THR A 75 -9.49 7.58 12.14
N GLY A 76 -9.39 6.64 11.21
CA GLY A 76 -9.67 6.87 9.79
C GLY A 76 -8.65 7.78 9.10
N GLU A 77 -7.57 8.17 9.77
CA GLU A 77 -6.55 9.08 9.23
C GLU A 77 -5.41 8.30 8.57
N ILE A 78 -5.23 8.49 7.26
CA ILE A 78 -4.14 7.85 6.51
C ILE A 78 -2.88 8.74 6.59
N PRO A 79 -1.72 8.20 7.00
CA PRO A 79 -0.47 8.94 7.02
C PRO A 79 -0.11 9.53 5.66
N LYS A 80 0.34 10.78 5.63
CA LYS A 80 0.69 11.50 4.39
C LYS A 80 1.75 10.79 3.55
N ASP A 81 2.65 10.03 4.19
CA ASP A 81 3.69 9.28 3.48
C ASP A 81 3.13 8.09 2.72
N MET A 82 2.01 7.50 3.17
CA MET A 82 1.31 6.43 2.44
C MET A 82 0.57 6.93 1.20
N LEU A 83 0.42 8.26 1.05
CA LEU A 83 -0.19 8.89 -0.12
C LEU A 83 0.84 9.16 -1.25
N LYS A 84 2.11 8.79 -1.05
CA LYS A 84 3.20 8.99 -2.02
C LYS A 84 3.49 7.69 -2.78
N SER A 85 3.67 7.78 -4.09
CA SER A 85 4.00 6.63 -4.94
C SER A 85 5.01 6.99 -6.04
N ILE A 86 5.78 6.00 -6.49
CA ILE A 86 6.68 6.11 -7.64
C ILE A 86 6.10 5.28 -8.78
N PHE A 87 6.02 5.88 -9.97
CA PHE A 87 5.57 5.20 -11.18
C PHE A 87 6.75 4.93 -12.11
N TYR A 88 6.95 3.67 -12.45
CA TYR A 88 7.89 3.25 -13.48
C TYR A 88 7.14 2.72 -14.69
N CYS A 89 7.29 3.36 -15.84
CA CYS A 89 6.73 2.89 -17.10
C CYS A 89 7.58 1.75 -17.65
N SER A 90 7.12 0.51 -17.48
CA SER A 90 7.71 -0.66 -18.14
C SER A 90 7.04 -0.90 -19.49
N PRO A 91 7.79 -0.97 -20.61
CA PRO A 91 7.23 -1.35 -21.90
C PRO A 91 6.71 -2.80 -21.87
N ARG A 92 5.62 -3.07 -22.60
CA ARG A 92 5.11 -4.45 -22.77
C ARG A 92 6.01 -5.22 -23.74
N LYS A 93 6.21 -6.52 -23.47
CA LYS A 93 6.97 -7.41 -24.36
C LYS A 93 6.29 -7.49 -25.75
N GLY A 94 7.07 -7.32 -26.83
CA GLY A 94 6.57 -7.31 -28.22
C GLY A 94 6.29 -5.92 -28.81
N TRP A 95 6.55 -4.84 -28.07
CA TRP A 95 6.53 -3.47 -28.64
C TRP A 95 7.83 -3.14 -29.39
N SER A 96 8.97 -3.69 -28.96
CA SER A 96 10.27 -3.52 -29.63
C SER A 96 10.31 -4.16 -31.01
N ASP A 97 9.61 -5.28 -31.19
CA ASP A 97 9.67 -6.09 -32.42
C ASP A 97 8.77 -5.52 -33.54
N ARG A 98 8.08 -4.40 -33.27
CA ARG A 98 7.20 -3.69 -34.21
C ARG A 98 7.71 -2.29 -34.59
N MET A 99 8.96 -1.98 -34.29
CA MET A 99 9.67 -0.76 -34.72
C MET A 99 10.77 -1.11 -35.71
#